data_AF-A0A8K0LX36-F1
#
_entry.id   AF-A0A8K0LX36-F1
#
_cell.length_a   1.000
_cell.length_b   1.000
_cell.length_c   1.000
_cell.angle_alpha   90.00
_cell.angle_beta   90.00
_cell.angle_gamma   90.00
#
_symmetry.space_group_name_H-M   'P 1'
#
loop_
_entity.id
_entity.type
_entity.pdbx_description
1 polymer ?
#
loop_
_entity_poly.entity_id
_entity_poly.type
_entity_poly.pdbx_seq_one_letter_code
_entity_poly.pdbx_strand_id
1 'polypeptide(L)'
;MKTRSQKRASGKPSLKPDRVRRKHNTEKERCKWECLEIDRVELEESTRSFVILVKWPNGDISEHDKEEIYIKCPKKMLEFYERHVQFVDRKDAERDH
;
A
#
# COMPACT_ATOMS: atom_id res chain seq x y z
N MET A 1 54.75 -49.13 -6.31
CA MET A 1 53.36 -49.18 -6.83
C MET A 1 52.62 -47.93 -6.39
N LYS A 2 51.63 -47.50 -7.20
CA LYS A 2 51.16 -46.11 -7.36
C LYS A 2 50.35 -45.53 -6.17
N THR A 3 50.35 -44.20 -6.14
CA THR A 3 49.91 -43.22 -5.15
C THR A 3 48.41 -43.25 -4.81
N ARG A 4 48.02 -42.89 -3.57
CA ARG A 4 46.64 -42.52 -3.21
C ARG A 4 46.57 -41.04 -2.82
N SER A 5 46.08 -40.25 -3.78
CA SER A 5 45.80 -38.82 -3.66
C SER A 5 44.67 -38.55 -2.66
N GLN A 6 44.90 -37.69 -1.67
CA GLN A 6 43.83 -37.08 -0.89
C GLN A 6 43.41 -35.76 -1.56
N LYS A 7 42.17 -35.73 -2.05
CA LYS A 7 41.57 -34.61 -2.77
C LYS A 7 41.08 -33.55 -1.77
N ARG A 8 41.57 -32.32 -1.92
CA ARG A 8 41.12 -31.13 -1.20
C ARG A 8 39.67 -30.79 -1.57
N ALA A 9 38.89 -30.26 -0.63
CA ALA A 9 37.67 -29.49 -0.92
C ALA A 9 37.57 -28.31 0.05
N SER A 10 38.16 -27.18 -0.34
CA SER A 10 37.84 -25.86 0.21
C SER A 10 36.47 -25.43 -0.32
N GLY A 11 35.40 -25.79 0.38
CA GLY A 11 34.05 -25.31 0.10
C GLY A 11 33.80 -23.98 0.77
N LYS A 12 33.81 -22.89 -0.01
CA LYS A 12 33.28 -21.58 0.41
C LYS A 12 31.83 -21.77 0.87
N PRO A 13 31.38 -21.23 2.02
CA PRO A 13 29.95 -21.18 2.32
C PRO A 13 29.29 -20.30 1.27
N SER A 14 28.47 -20.92 0.41
CA SER A 14 27.60 -20.20 -0.50
C SER A 14 26.58 -19.46 0.36
N LEU A 15 26.81 -18.16 0.58
CA LEU A 15 25.79 -17.23 1.05
C LEU A 15 24.68 -17.22 -0.01
N LYS A 16 23.77 -18.18 0.08
CA LYS A 16 22.48 -18.02 -0.59
C LYS A 16 21.83 -16.83 0.11
N PRO A 17 21.41 -15.78 -0.62
CA PRO A 17 20.62 -14.74 0.01
C PRO A 17 19.43 -15.44 0.62
N ASP A 18 19.28 -15.27 1.93
CA ASP A 18 18.14 -15.72 2.69
C ASP A 18 16.91 -15.12 2.00
N ARG A 19 16.26 -15.93 1.16
CA ARG A 19 15.09 -15.52 0.42
C ARG A 19 13.99 -15.51 1.44
N VAL A 20 13.96 -14.47 2.27
CA VAL A 20 12.89 -14.18 3.21
C VAL A 20 11.61 -14.36 2.42
N ARG A 21 10.94 -15.48 2.70
CA ARG A 21 9.71 -15.88 2.06
C ARG A 21 8.69 -14.86 2.51
N ARG A 22 8.59 -13.74 1.77
CA ARG A 22 7.51 -12.76 1.93
C ARG A 22 6.23 -13.59 1.85
N LYS A 23 5.57 -13.74 3.00
CA LYS A 23 4.29 -14.43 3.11
C LYS A 23 3.39 -13.74 2.11
N HIS A 24 3.04 -14.45 1.06
CA HIS A 24 2.05 -14.01 0.07
C HIS A 24 0.83 -13.60 0.87
N ASN A 25 0.51 -12.32 0.79
CA ASN A 25 -0.72 -11.80 1.31
C ASN A 25 -1.85 -12.61 0.67
N THR A 26 -2.59 -13.38 1.45
CA THR A 26 -3.60 -14.31 0.91
C THR A 26 -4.62 -13.52 0.10
N GLU A 27 -5.07 -14.06 -1.04
CA GLU A 27 -6.10 -13.49 -1.91
C GLU A 27 -7.35 -12.99 -1.16
N LYS A 28 -7.63 -13.63 -0.01
CA LYS A 28 -8.69 -13.29 0.93
C LYS A 28 -8.57 -11.90 1.55
N GLU A 29 -7.36 -11.42 1.83
CA GLU A 29 -7.16 -10.06 2.35
C GLU A 29 -7.34 -9.01 1.25
N ARG A 30 -6.86 -9.28 0.03
CA ARG A 30 -7.05 -8.36 -1.11
C ARG A 30 -8.52 -8.09 -1.39
N CYS A 31 -9.36 -9.13 -1.32
CA CYS A 31 -10.80 -8.99 -1.50
C CYS A 31 -11.45 -8.05 -0.47
N LYS A 32 -10.92 -8.00 0.78
CA LYS A 32 -11.44 -7.11 1.83
C LYS A 32 -11.25 -5.63 1.48
N TRP A 33 -10.07 -5.27 0.96
CA TRP A 33 -9.74 -3.88 0.60
C TRP A 33 -10.43 -3.41 -0.69
N GLU A 34 -10.91 -4.32 -1.52
CA GLU A 34 -11.66 -3.96 -2.75
C GLU A 34 -13.15 -3.68 -2.46
N CYS A 35 -13.69 -4.17 -1.34
CA CYS A 35 -15.10 -4.01 -0.94
C CYS A 35 -15.38 -2.82 -0.01
N LEU A 36 -14.36 -2.07 0.40
CA LEU A 36 -14.52 -0.87 1.24
C LEU A 36 -14.96 0.35 0.42
N GLU A 37 -15.46 1.35 1.13
CA GLU A 37 -15.73 2.69 0.61
C GLU A 37 -14.94 3.74 1.38
N ILE A 38 -14.37 4.71 0.65
CA ILE A 38 -13.71 5.86 1.28
C ILE A 38 -14.78 6.89 1.61
N ASP A 39 -14.89 7.23 2.90
CA ASP A 39 -15.90 8.15 3.39
C ASP A 39 -15.41 9.60 3.24
N ARG A 40 -14.23 9.90 3.82
CA ARG A 40 -13.67 11.25 3.86
C ARG A 40 -12.15 11.22 3.89
N VAL A 41 -11.56 12.32 3.45
CA VAL A 41 -10.12 12.58 3.50
C VAL A 41 -9.92 13.86 4.30
N GLU A 42 -9.18 13.78 5.39
CA GLU A 42 -8.90 14.88 6.29
C GLU A 42 -7.43 15.26 6.21
N LEU A 43 -7.13 16.56 6.28
CA LEU A 43 -5.77 17.08 6.36
C LEU A 43 -5.45 17.35 7.82
N GLU A 44 -4.52 16.59 8.37
CA GLU A 44 -3.95 16.84 9.69
C GLU A 44 -3.05 18.08 9.59
N GLU A 45 -3.49 19.22 10.14
CA GLU A 45 -2.79 20.51 9.99
C GLU A 45 -1.39 20.50 10.62
N SER A 46 -1.22 19.73 11.70
CA SER A 46 0.02 19.66 12.47
C SER A 46 1.17 18.99 11.72
N THR A 47 0.87 17.89 11.03
CA THR A 47 1.84 17.08 10.28
C THR A 47 1.77 17.32 8.76
N ARG A 48 0.75 18.03 8.29
CA ARG A 48 0.39 18.16 6.86
C ARG A 48 0.22 16.80 6.18
N SER A 49 -0.22 15.79 6.93
CA SER A 49 -0.53 14.45 6.40
C SER A 49 -2.02 14.29 6.14
N PHE A 50 -2.37 13.44 5.18
CA PHE A 50 -3.77 13.11 4.92
C PHE A 50 -4.12 11.82 5.65
N VAL A 51 -5.17 11.88 6.46
CA VAL A 51 -5.80 10.74 7.10
C VAL A 51 -7.06 10.40 6.33
N ILE A 52 -7.22 9.13 5.98
CA ILE A 52 -8.33 8.64 5.17
C ILE A 52 -9.25 7.81 6.04
N LEU A 53 -10.51 8.22 6.15
CA LEU A 53 -11.55 7.46 6.81
C LEU A 53 -12.21 6.50 5.82
N VAL A 54 -12.20 5.22 6.18
CA VAL A 54 -12.72 4.13 5.37
C VAL A 54 -13.88 3.46 6.08
N LYS A 55 -14.96 3.22 5.33
CA LYS A 55 -16.10 2.39 5.73
C LYS A 55 -15.94 0.98 5.19
N TRP A 56 -15.90 0.01 6.08
CA TRP A 56 -15.87 -1.40 5.75
C TRP A 56 -17.29 -1.92 5.47
N PRO A 57 -17.44 -3.01 4.69
CA PRO A 57 -18.76 -3.58 4.39
C PRO A 57 -19.50 -4.14 5.60
N ASN A 58 -18.81 -4.38 6.72
CA ASN A 58 -19.43 -4.76 8.00
C ASN A 58 -19.96 -3.55 8.80
N GLY A 59 -19.80 -2.32 8.29
CA GLY A 59 -20.23 -1.08 8.94
C GLY A 59 -19.17 -0.44 9.85
N ASP A 60 -18.02 -1.10 10.04
CA ASP A 60 -16.93 -0.53 10.82
C ASP A 60 -16.27 0.63 10.07
N ILE A 61 -15.72 1.58 10.81
CA ILE A 61 -14.95 2.71 10.28
C ILE A 61 -13.53 2.60 10.80
N SER A 62 -12.54 2.78 9.94
CA SER A 62 -11.13 2.87 10.34
C SER A 62 -10.42 4.01 9.63
N GLU A 63 -9.37 4.50 10.29
CA GLU A 63 -8.49 5.55 9.80
C GLU A 63 -7.20 4.94 9.28
N HIS A 64 -6.74 5.42 8.11
CA HIS A 64 -5.53 4.95 7.45
C HIS A 64 -4.74 6.09 6.83
N ASP A 65 -3.43 5.92 6.74
CA ASP A 65 -2.56 6.81 5.99
C ASP A 65 -2.81 6.68 4.48
N LYS A 66 -2.61 7.78 3.75
CA LYS A 66 -2.71 7.80 2.28
C LYS A 66 -1.83 6.75 1.59
N GLU A 67 -0.63 6.52 2.11
CA GLU A 67 0.33 5.58 1.51
C GLU A 67 -0.17 4.13 1.58
N GLU A 68 -0.84 3.76 2.68
CA GLU A 68 -1.42 2.43 2.83
C GLU A 68 -2.55 2.21 1.82
N ILE A 69 -3.45 3.19 1.67
CA ILE A 69 -4.59 3.13 0.74
C ILE A 69 -4.12 3.06 -0.71
N TYR A 70 -3.10 3.83 -1.08
CA TYR A 70 -2.54 3.79 -2.44
C TYR A 70 -1.95 2.43 -2.81
N ILE A 71 -1.42 1.69 -1.83
CA ILE A 71 -0.86 0.35 -2.06
C ILE A 71 -1.96 -0.72 -2.03
N LYS A 72 -2.91 -0.64 -1.09
CA LYS A 72 -3.90 -1.70 -0.83
C LYS A 72 -5.11 -1.63 -1.77
N CYS A 73 -5.66 -0.45 -1.99
CA CYS A 73 -6.89 -0.24 -2.76
C CYS A 73 -6.84 1.05 -3.62
N PRO A 74 -5.85 1.18 -4.53
CA PRO A 74 -5.67 2.39 -5.34
C PRO A 74 -6.91 2.75 -6.17
N LYS A 75 -7.67 1.74 -6.64
CA LYS A 75 -8.89 1.96 -7.43
C LYS A 75 -9.98 2.69 -6.63
N LYS A 76 -10.18 2.31 -5.35
CA LYS A 76 -11.17 2.95 -4.48
C LYS A 76 -10.82 4.41 -4.20
N MET A 77 -9.54 4.72 -4.13
CA MET A 77 -9.06 6.10 -4.03
C MET A 77 -9.42 6.93 -5.26
N LEU A 78 -9.23 6.38 -6.46
CA LEU A 78 -9.58 7.08 -7.70
C LEU A 78 -11.09 7.30 -7.81
N GLU A 79 -11.91 6.29 -7.49
CA GLU A 79 -13.37 6.42 -7.44
C GLU A 79 -13.82 7.52 -6.46
N PHE A 80 -13.10 7.70 -5.35
CA PHE A 80 -13.36 8.81 -4.44
C PHE A 80 -13.05 10.15 -5.09
N TYR A 81 -11.87 10.31 -5.69
CA TYR A 81 -11.51 11.58 -6.34
C TYR A 81 -12.44 11.94 -7.49
N GLU A 82 -12.79 10.99 -8.36
CA GLU A 82 -13.71 11.22 -9.47
C GLU A 82 -15.06 11.78 -9.00
N ARG A 83 -15.58 11.29 -7.87
CA ARG A 83 -16.83 11.77 -7.27
C ARG A 83 -16.72 13.17 -6.63
N HIS A 84 -15.52 13.59 -6.24
CA HIS A 84 -15.30 14.83 -5.49
C HIS A 84 -14.60 15.94 -6.30
N VAL A 85 -14.16 15.66 -7.53
CA VAL A 85 -13.63 16.70 -8.42
C VAL A 85 -14.75 17.65 -8.82
N GLN A 86 -14.49 18.95 -8.67
CA GLN A 86 -15.37 20.02 -9.12
C GLN A 86 -14.63 20.87 -10.16
N PHE A 87 -15.29 21.13 -11.29
CA PHE A 87 -14.78 22.05 -12.30
C PHE A 87 -15.29 23.44 -11.97
N VAL A 88 -14.37 24.34 -11.64
CA VAL A 88 -14.67 25.73 -11.34
C VAL A 88 -14.08 26.62 -12.42
N ASP A 89 -14.85 27.61 -12.86
CA ASP A 89 -14.33 28.65 -13.72
C ASP A 89 -13.35 29.53 -12.94
N ARG A 90 -12.25 29.91 -13.59
CA ARG A 90 -11.16 30.66 -12.94
C ARG A 90 -11.66 31.96 -12.26
N LYS A 91 -12.68 32.60 -12.83
CA LYS A 91 -13.27 33.85 -12.30
C LYS A 91 -14.11 33.64 -11.04
N ASP A 92 -14.56 32.42 -10.78
CA ASP A 92 -15.34 32.07 -9.59
C ASP A 92 -14.41 31.60 -8.46
N ALA A 93 -13.33 30.88 -8.78
CA ALA A 93 -12.34 30.42 -7.80
C ALA A 93 -11.59 31.55 -7.07
N GLU A 94 -11.38 32.70 -7.71
CA GLU A 94 -10.67 33.85 -7.11
C GLU A 94 -11.53 34.69 -6.15
N ARG A 95 -12.82 34.37 -5.98
CA ARG A 95 -13.79 35.18 -5.21
C ARG A 95 -14.08 34.64 -3.81
N ASP A 96 -13.77 33.37 -3.56
CA ASP A 96 -13.98 32.68 -2.28
C ASP A 96 -12.74 32.72 -1.38
N HIS A 97 -11.75 33.55 -1.72
CA HIS A 97 -10.46 33.64 -1.03
C HIS A 97 -10.19 35.05 -0.49
#